data_AF-A0A7C2NTQ1-F1
#
_entry.id   AF-A0A7C2NTQ1-F1
#
_cell.length_a   1.000
_cell.length_b   1.000
_cell.length_c   1.000
_cell.angle_alpha   90.00
_cell.angle_beta   90.00
_cell.angle_gamma   90.00
#
_symmetry.space_group_name_H-M   'P 1'
#
loop_
_entity.id
_entity.type
_entity.pdbx_description
1 polymer ?
#
loop_
_entity_poly.entity_id
_entity_poly.type
_entity_poly.pdbx_seq_one_letter_code
_entity_poly.pdbx_strand_id
1 'polypeptide(L)'
;MPTPRWKPSCSTCCDERGGRDEGESEKSEFGSRKYGIRHCLTSDFSLPTSDFPPEAAAMNWPGFAALSSAWLFALLGPVILFYFLKLRRPRLEISSLALWQQVISDQRVNSPFQKFKRNLLLLLQVLLLCALALAAMQPFWPAGTDTAKSIPVLIDCSASMAALDEPGGKSRLDAAKEEVARLIDNLLPDQRLCLIAVDSSARRMTDFTDNQRVLHDALRQLAVRPVPSRLEDGLRMAQALARTADVQNVVLISDGNVPANIEFALPFRLNYQRLPPAGPNVGITDFNARRTKTGWDMFARIEGSGAASQNDAKPEDAAATADAATTSETDRGLVEVELLQNGETLKRESVAVTAGQVSRVSFQIETDAAASLELRIRPDRFDSLASDNTGYLELPAPRNLQVYCSEELASYRHALEVTPGIDLFPQSGSPDPETVDLMFADSELESGPKSRVTVHVGVVPTDLQPLVSIETELVAVVDWNRTAALLRHVQLLDV
;
A
#
# COMPACT_ATOMS: atom_id res chain seq x y z
N MET A 1 -12.13 -75.05 -14.66
CA MET A 1 -11.98 -75.08 -16.14
C MET A 1 -13.33 -74.74 -16.76
N PRO A 2 -13.43 -74.01 -17.89
CA PRO A 2 -12.38 -73.65 -18.84
C PRO A 2 -12.25 -72.13 -19.16
N THR A 3 -11.10 -71.77 -19.74
CA THR A 3 -10.76 -70.58 -20.58
C THR A 3 -11.43 -70.71 -21.99
N PRO A 4 -11.22 -69.89 -23.07
CA PRO A 4 -10.35 -68.71 -23.39
C PRO A 4 -11.09 -67.56 -24.16
N ARG A 5 -10.55 -66.41 -24.62
CA ARG A 5 -9.72 -66.14 -25.85
C ARG A 5 -9.45 -64.61 -26.03
N TRP A 6 -8.21 -64.12 -26.21
CA TRP A 6 -7.50 -63.60 -27.44
C TRP A 6 -8.14 -62.34 -28.10
N LYS A 7 -7.47 -61.25 -28.56
CA LYS A 7 -6.09 -60.90 -28.96
C LYS A 7 -5.97 -59.34 -29.15
N PRO A 8 -4.76 -58.77 -29.40
CA PRO A 8 -4.50 -57.33 -29.57
C PRO A 8 -4.44 -56.87 -31.05
N SER A 9 -4.46 -55.56 -31.30
CA SER A 9 -3.94 -54.98 -32.55
C SER A 9 -3.18 -53.68 -32.31
N CYS A 10 -1.94 -53.67 -32.80
CA CYS A 10 -1.08 -52.53 -32.99
C CYS A 10 -1.18 -52.09 -34.47
N SER A 11 -1.25 -50.79 -34.75
CA SER A 11 -0.77 -50.18 -36.00
C SER A 11 -0.64 -48.65 -35.77
N THR A 12 0.57 -48.07 -35.62
CA THR A 12 1.54 -47.64 -36.64
C THR A 12 1.35 -46.19 -37.12
N CYS A 13 2.49 -45.47 -37.17
CA CYS A 13 2.84 -44.19 -37.83
C CYS A 13 2.50 -42.87 -37.09
N CYS A 14 3.49 -42.06 -36.68
CA CYS A 14 4.45 -41.25 -37.48
C CYS A 14 3.73 -40.09 -38.20
N ASP A 15 4.22 -38.86 -38.29
CA ASP A 15 5.37 -38.10 -37.76
C ASP A 15 5.15 -36.64 -38.26
N GLU A 16 6.00 -35.72 -37.81
CA GLU A 16 6.39 -34.44 -38.46
C GLU A 16 5.59 -33.14 -38.23
N ARG A 17 6.22 -32.32 -37.37
CA ARG A 17 6.73 -30.96 -37.63
C ARG A 17 6.39 -30.31 -38.99
N GLY A 18 5.95 -29.05 -38.91
CA GLY A 18 6.58 -27.97 -39.69
C GLY A 18 5.63 -26.96 -40.35
N GLY A 19 5.83 -25.68 -40.01
CA GLY A 19 5.87 -24.62 -41.03
C GLY A 19 4.59 -23.79 -41.26
N ARG A 20 4.66 -22.55 -40.78
CA ARG A 20 4.32 -21.28 -41.47
C ARG A 20 3.23 -21.32 -42.56
N ASP A 21 2.19 -20.52 -42.36
CA ASP A 21 1.75 -19.57 -43.39
C ASP A 21 1.09 -18.32 -42.77
N GLU A 22 1.32 -17.21 -43.46
CA GLU A 22 0.94 -15.84 -43.12
C GLU A 22 -0.57 -15.60 -43.30
N GLY A 23 -1.13 -14.68 -42.50
CA GLY A 23 -2.53 -14.26 -42.59
C GLY A 23 -2.77 -13.01 -41.75
N GLU A 24 -2.56 -11.88 -42.39
CA GLU A 24 -2.75 -10.51 -41.91
C GLU A 24 -4.23 -10.20 -41.58
N SER A 25 -4.53 -9.74 -40.36
CA SER A 25 -5.78 -9.00 -40.06
C SER A 25 -5.64 -8.16 -38.79
N GLU A 26 -5.53 -6.86 -39.02
CA GLU A 26 -5.85 -5.71 -38.18
C GLU A 26 -6.83 -5.88 -36.99
N LYS A 27 -6.45 -5.26 -35.86
CA LYS A 27 -7.22 -4.36 -34.95
C LYS A 27 -7.30 -4.71 -33.44
N SER A 28 -6.78 -3.73 -32.70
CA SER A 28 -7.15 -3.21 -31.38
C SER A 28 -6.48 -3.81 -30.13
N GLU A 29 -5.29 -3.28 -29.84
CA GLU A 29 -4.73 -3.20 -28.50
C GLU A 29 -5.55 -2.22 -27.63
N PHE A 30 -6.11 -2.70 -26.52
CA PHE A 30 -6.43 -1.87 -25.36
C PHE A 30 -5.65 -2.44 -24.16
N GLY A 31 -4.39 -2.04 -24.06
CA GLY A 31 -3.48 -2.46 -23.00
C GLY A 31 -3.86 -1.84 -21.66
N SER A 32 -4.41 -2.66 -20.77
CA SER A 32 -4.58 -2.35 -19.35
C SER A 32 -3.19 -2.27 -18.69
N ARG A 33 -2.70 -1.06 -18.42
CA ARG A 33 -1.40 -0.85 -17.75
C ARG A 33 -1.52 -1.21 -16.27
N LYS A 34 -1.00 -2.39 -15.92
CA LYS A 34 -0.62 -2.74 -14.54
C LYS A 34 0.60 -1.89 -14.15
N TYR A 35 0.42 -0.94 -13.24
CA TYR A 35 1.55 -0.27 -12.59
C TYR A 35 1.90 -1.05 -11.33
N GLY A 36 2.90 -1.92 -11.43
CA GLY A 36 3.61 -2.46 -10.29
C GLY A 36 4.53 -1.38 -9.72
N ILE A 37 4.42 -1.11 -8.43
CA ILE A 37 5.27 -0.16 -7.72
C ILE A 37 6.68 -0.79 -7.64
N ARG A 38 7.59 -0.30 -8.48
CA ARG A 38 9.03 -0.53 -8.32
C ARG A 38 9.75 0.82 -8.38
N HIS A 39 10.50 1.10 -7.32
CA HIS A 39 11.54 2.12 -7.16
C HIS A 39 11.15 3.60 -7.31
N CYS A 40 11.14 4.30 -6.17
CA CYS A 40 11.88 5.55 -5.98
C CYS A 40 12.08 5.77 -4.46
N LEU A 41 13.19 5.26 -3.93
CA LEU A 41 13.79 5.70 -2.68
C LEU A 41 14.90 6.66 -3.08
N THR A 42 14.65 7.96 -2.96
CA THR A 42 15.69 8.99 -2.88
C THR A 42 15.22 9.99 -1.83
N SER A 43 15.85 9.93 -0.67
CA SER A 43 15.88 10.98 0.34
C SER A 43 16.69 12.15 -0.23
N ASP A 44 16.00 13.15 -0.77
CA ASP A 44 16.58 14.47 -0.98
C ASP A 44 15.50 15.53 -0.73
N PHE A 45 15.72 16.26 0.36
CA PHE A 45 14.89 17.37 0.83
C PHE A 45 15.40 18.66 0.19
N SER A 46 14.58 19.32 -0.63
CA SER A 46 14.69 20.76 -0.95
C SER A 46 13.44 21.22 -1.73
N LEU A 47 12.61 22.07 -1.13
CA LEU A 47 11.83 23.03 -1.90
C LEU A 47 12.81 24.14 -2.35
N PRO A 48 12.82 24.55 -3.62
CA PRO A 48 13.74 25.59 -4.08
C PRO A 48 13.33 26.93 -3.46
N THR A 49 14.11 27.42 -2.51
CA THR A 49 14.07 28.82 -2.08
C THR A 49 14.68 29.67 -3.18
N SER A 50 13.85 30.37 -3.95
CA SER A 50 14.29 31.45 -4.83
C SER A 50 14.02 32.79 -4.17
N ASP A 51 15.05 33.37 -3.55
CA ASP A 51 15.13 34.81 -3.30
C ASP A 51 15.17 35.53 -4.65
N PHE A 52 14.07 36.12 -5.11
CA PHE A 52 14.07 37.14 -6.18
C PHE A 52 12.92 38.15 -5.99
N PRO A 53 13.13 39.43 -6.39
CA PRO A 53 12.23 40.56 -6.12
C PRO A 53 10.96 40.51 -6.99
N PRO A 54 9.95 41.38 -6.77
CA PRO A 54 8.66 41.22 -7.44
C PRO A 54 8.79 41.58 -8.91
N GLU A 55 8.67 40.60 -9.80
CA GLU A 55 8.74 40.82 -11.24
C GLU A 55 7.33 40.84 -11.84
N ALA A 56 7.07 41.94 -12.56
CA ALA A 56 5.95 42.12 -13.46
C ALA A 56 5.86 40.92 -14.43
N ALA A 57 4.63 40.58 -14.81
CA ALA A 57 4.27 39.56 -15.80
C ALA A 57 5.33 39.32 -16.88
N ALA A 58 6.24 38.38 -16.63
CA ALA A 58 7.26 37.99 -17.57
C ALA A 58 6.60 37.06 -18.59
N MET A 59 6.52 37.51 -19.84
CA MET A 59 6.19 36.62 -20.94
C MET A 59 7.25 35.52 -20.99
N ASN A 60 6.83 34.27 -20.82
CA ASN A 60 7.71 33.09 -20.83
C ASN A 60 8.45 32.98 -22.17
N TRP A 61 9.66 33.53 -22.22
CA TRP A 61 10.58 33.37 -23.35
C TRP A 61 11.29 32.01 -23.23
N PRO A 62 11.57 31.30 -24.33
CA PRO A 62 12.30 30.02 -24.28
C PRO A 62 13.66 30.17 -23.61
N GLY A 63 13.97 29.27 -22.68
CA GLY A 63 15.27 29.13 -22.04
C GLY A 63 16.15 28.12 -22.77
N PHE A 64 17.47 28.20 -22.56
CA PHE A 64 18.43 27.24 -23.12
C PHE A 64 19.18 26.54 -21.99
N ALA A 65 19.16 25.20 -21.96
CA ALA A 65 19.83 24.43 -20.91
C ALA A 65 21.36 24.43 -21.06
N ALA A 66 21.86 24.54 -22.30
CA ALA A 66 23.27 24.51 -22.61
C ALA A 66 23.67 25.74 -23.43
N LEU A 67 23.63 26.93 -22.82
CA LEU A 67 24.06 28.18 -23.46
C LEU A 67 25.52 28.13 -23.95
N SER A 68 26.37 27.33 -23.29
CA SER A 68 27.75 27.12 -23.70
C SER A 68 27.82 26.60 -25.14
N SER A 69 26.91 25.72 -25.58
CA SER A 69 26.84 25.17 -26.94
C SER A 69 26.69 26.23 -28.05
N ALA A 70 26.40 27.50 -27.72
CA ALA A 70 26.38 28.60 -28.68
C ALA A 70 27.74 28.84 -29.38
N TRP A 71 28.86 28.34 -28.81
CA TRP A 71 30.16 28.40 -29.49
C TRP A 71 30.16 27.67 -30.85
N LEU A 72 29.26 26.70 -31.05
CA LEU A 72 29.11 25.97 -32.32
C LEU A 72 28.72 26.88 -33.50
N PHE A 73 28.13 28.06 -33.25
CA PHE A 73 27.91 29.05 -34.31
C PHE A 73 29.22 29.57 -34.92
N ALA A 74 30.35 29.45 -34.24
CA ALA A 74 31.66 29.81 -34.81
C ALA A 74 32.02 28.97 -36.05
N LEU A 75 31.43 27.77 -36.21
CA LEU A 75 31.60 26.92 -37.40
C LEU A 75 30.97 27.53 -38.67
N LEU A 76 30.12 28.56 -38.55
CA LEU A 76 29.64 29.33 -39.72
C LEU A 76 30.79 30.07 -40.42
N GLY A 77 31.78 30.56 -39.67
CA GLY A 77 32.92 31.32 -40.20
C GLY A 77 33.71 30.52 -41.26
N PRO A 78 34.19 29.31 -40.95
CA PRO A 78 34.87 28.43 -41.90
C PRO A 78 34.02 28.11 -43.14
N VAL A 79 32.73 27.80 -42.98
CA VAL A 79 31.83 27.47 -44.11
C VAL A 79 31.69 28.65 -45.07
N ILE A 80 31.52 29.85 -44.53
CA ILE A 80 31.45 31.09 -45.32
C ILE A 80 32.80 31.40 -45.97
N LEU A 81 33.91 31.21 -45.24
CA LEU A 81 35.26 31.45 -45.75
C LEU A 81 35.61 30.50 -46.91
N PHE A 82 35.30 29.22 -46.79
CA PHE A 82 35.49 28.23 -47.85
C PHE A 82 34.67 28.56 -49.09
N TYR A 83 33.46 29.10 -48.92
CA TYR A 83 32.65 29.56 -50.04
C TYR A 83 33.25 30.77 -50.77
N PHE A 84 33.85 31.70 -50.02
CA PHE A 84 34.55 32.85 -50.61
C PHE A 84 35.94 32.51 -51.15
N LEU A 85 36.48 31.33 -50.87
CA LEU A 85 37.73 30.84 -51.43
C LEU A 85 37.55 30.59 -52.94
N LYS A 86 37.71 31.67 -53.68
CA LYS A 86 37.44 31.80 -55.11
C LYS A 86 38.26 30.79 -55.90
N LEU A 87 37.59 29.80 -56.47
CA LEU A 87 38.17 28.88 -57.45
C LEU A 87 38.74 29.70 -58.62
N ARG A 88 40.07 29.77 -58.73
CA ARG A 88 40.75 30.35 -59.90
C ARG A 88 40.42 29.46 -61.09
N ARG A 89 39.53 29.93 -61.97
CA ARG A 89 39.22 29.24 -63.22
C ARG A 89 40.48 29.24 -64.10
N PRO A 90 40.98 28.09 -64.56
CA PRO A 90 42.07 28.07 -65.52
C PRO A 90 41.61 28.80 -66.79
N ARG A 91 42.42 29.75 -67.26
CA ARG A 91 42.20 30.40 -68.55
C ARG A 91 42.77 29.44 -69.60
N LEU A 92 41.90 28.75 -70.33
CA LEU A 92 42.31 28.05 -71.55
C LEU A 92 42.25 29.05 -72.71
N GLU A 93 43.36 29.19 -73.41
CA GLU A 93 43.38 29.89 -74.70
C GLU A 93 42.81 28.95 -75.78
N ILE A 94 41.76 29.40 -76.45
CA ILE A 94 41.11 28.67 -77.54
C ILE A 94 41.28 29.52 -78.79
N SER A 95 41.75 28.93 -79.89
CA SER A 95 42.16 29.65 -81.09
C SER A 95 41.04 30.33 -81.88
N SER A 96 39.77 30.21 -81.48
CA SER A 96 38.65 30.94 -82.09
C SER A 96 37.55 31.27 -81.07
N LEU A 97 37.24 32.57 -80.94
CA LEU A 97 36.18 33.11 -80.09
C LEU A 97 34.82 33.23 -80.80
N ALA A 98 34.76 32.94 -82.10
CA ALA A 98 33.55 33.18 -82.92
C ALA A 98 32.34 32.34 -82.47
N LEU A 99 32.55 31.08 -82.08
CA LEU A 99 31.48 30.19 -81.59
C LEU A 99 31.02 30.54 -80.16
N TRP A 100 31.86 31.20 -79.36
CA TRP A 100 31.55 31.54 -77.96
C TRP A 100 30.70 32.81 -77.83
N GLN A 101 30.77 33.72 -78.79
CA GLN A 101 29.94 34.94 -78.78
C GLN A 101 28.44 34.64 -78.88
N GLN A 102 28.05 33.56 -79.55
CA GLN A 102 26.64 33.15 -79.66
C GLN A 102 26.09 32.57 -78.34
N VAL A 103 26.91 31.85 -77.56
CA VAL A 103 26.51 31.24 -76.28
C VAL A 103 26.47 32.25 -75.13
N ILE A 104 27.28 33.31 -75.19
CA ILE A 104 27.33 34.35 -74.13
C ILE A 104 26.13 35.30 -74.24
N SER A 105 25.54 35.46 -75.42
CA SER A 105 24.37 36.32 -75.62
C SER A 105 23.09 35.79 -74.93
N ASP A 106 22.97 34.47 -74.78
CA ASP A 106 21.80 33.81 -74.15
C ASP A 106 21.75 33.92 -72.62
N GLN A 107 22.81 34.40 -71.96
CA GLN A 107 22.82 34.52 -70.50
C GLN A 107 22.14 35.79 -69.96
N ARG A 108 21.59 36.66 -70.83
CA ARG A 108 21.04 37.95 -70.42
C ARG A 108 19.57 37.99 -70.01
N VAL A 109 18.91 36.84 -69.78
CA VAL A 109 17.45 36.86 -69.55
C VAL A 109 16.94 36.21 -68.25
N ASN A 110 17.78 35.70 -67.34
CA ASN A 110 17.27 35.15 -66.07
C ASN A 110 17.77 35.85 -64.80
N SER A 111 16.99 36.89 -64.44
CA SER A 111 16.34 37.14 -63.15
C SER A 111 17.14 36.96 -61.85
N PRO A 112 17.06 37.92 -60.90
CA PRO A 112 17.82 37.96 -59.63
C PRO A 112 17.84 36.67 -58.78
N PHE A 113 16.87 35.75 -58.97
CA PHE A 113 16.80 34.45 -58.32
C PHE A 113 17.85 33.42 -58.78
N GLN A 114 18.58 33.64 -59.88
CA GLN A 114 19.71 32.75 -60.25
C GLN A 114 20.87 32.83 -59.25
N LYS A 115 21.11 33.99 -58.62
CA LYS A 115 22.13 34.12 -57.56
C LYS A 115 21.73 33.33 -56.31
N PHE A 116 20.43 33.25 -56.01
CA PHE A 116 19.89 32.47 -54.90
C PHE A 116 19.98 30.96 -55.17
N LYS A 117 19.66 30.51 -56.40
CA LYS A 117 19.88 29.11 -56.81
C LYS A 117 21.35 28.70 -56.79
N ARG A 118 22.27 29.60 -57.18
CA ARG A 118 23.72 29.32 -57.16
C ARG A 118 24.28 29.17 -55.75
N ASN A 119 23.56 29.67 -54.75
CA ASN A 119 23.96 29.67 -53.34
C ASN A 119 23.00 28.86 -52.45
N LEU A 120 22.06 28.12 -53.06
CA LEU A 120 21.06 27.36 -52.31
C LEU A 120 21.71 26.29 -51.45
N LEU A 121 22.78 25.67 -51.96
CA LEU A 121 23.58 24.71 -51.20
C LEU A 121 24.22 25.34 -49.96
N LEU A 122 24.75 26.56 -50.08
CA LEU A 122 25.32 27.28 -48.94
C LEU A 122 24.23 27.71 -47.94
N LEU A 123 23.10 28.22 -48.42
CA LEU A 123 21.97 28.58 -47.56
C LEU A 123 21.50 27.36 -46.76
N LEU A 124 21.39 26.21 -47.42
CA LEU A 124 20.98 24.96 -46.79
C LEU A 124 22.01 24.47 -45.76
N GLN A 125 23.30 24.59 -46.05
CA GLN A 125 24.38 24.28 -45.11
C GLN A 125 24.36 25.19 -43.88
N VAL A 126 24.17 26.50 -44.07
CA VAL A 126 24.04 27.47 -42.97
C VAL A 126 22.81 27.17 -42.12
N LEU A 127 21.66 26.91 -42.74
CA LEU A 127 20.42 26.60 -42.03
C LEU A 127 20.54 25.30 -41.24
N LEU A 128 21.11 24.25 -41.85
CA LEU A 128 21.38 22.98 -41.17
C LEU A 128 22.30 23.17 -39.96
N LEU A 129 23.37 23.94 -40.10
CA LEU A 129 24.31 24.20 -39.01
C LEU A 129 23.66 25.03 -37.89
N CYS A 130 22.84 26.02 -38.23
CA CYS A 130 22.04 26.74 -37.25
C CYS A 130 21.03 25.84 -36.53
N ALA A 131 20.37 24.91 -37.24
CA ALA A 131 19.43 23.96 -36.66
C ALA A 131 20.14 22.98 -35.70
N LEU A 132 21.33 22.50 -36.07
CA LEU A 132 22.16 21.65 -35.20
C LEU A 132 22.67 22.40 -33.98
N ALA A 133 23.12 23.65 -34.14
CA ALA A 133 23.53 24.49 -33.02
C ALA A 133 22.37 24.76 -32.07
N LEU A 134 21.18 25.07 -32.59
CA LEU A 134 19.96 25.24 -31.79
C LEU A 134 19.54 23.95 -31.08
N ALA A 135 19.58 22.80 -31.77
CA ALA A 135 19.29 21.50 -31.14
C ALA A 135 20.29 21.19 -30.00
N ALA A 136 21.57 21.52 -30.18
CA ALA A 136 22.61 21.33 -29.16
C ALA A 136 22.50 22.32 -27.99
N MET A 137 21.88 23.48 -28.19
CA MET A 137 21.55 24.42 -27.11
C MET A 137 20.38 23.94 -26.25
N GLN A 138 19.65 22.91 -26.69
CA GLN A 138 18.49 22.30 -26.01
C GLN A 138 17.49 23.38 -25.52
N PRO A 139 16.77 24.03 -26.46
CA PRO A 139 15.72 24.97 -26.08
C PRO A 139 14.64 24.21 -25.32
N PHE A 140 14.31 24.69 -24.12
CA PHE A 140 13.17 24.18 -23.37
C PHE A 140 12.19 25.32 -23.14
N TRP A 141 10.90 24.97 -23.20
CA TRP A 141 9.87 25.86 -22.68
C TRP A 141 9.80 25.62 -21.17
N PRO A 142 9.90 26.66 -20.33
CA PRO A 142 9.46 26.55 -18.96
C PRO A 142 7.97 26.18 -19.02
N ALA A 143 7.66 24.92 -18.75
CA ALA A 143 6.29 24.56 -18.45
C ALA A 143 5.96 25.37 -17.20
N GLY A 144 5.00 26.29 -17.30
CA GLY A 144 4.40 26.86 -16.09
C GLY A 144 4.02 25.67 -15.23
N THR A 145 4.59 25.61 -14.03
CA THR A 145 4.25 24.56 -13.07
C THR A 145 2.73 24.59 -12.96
N ASP A 146 2.09 23.50 -13.39
CA ASP A 146 0.66 23.29 -13.18
C ASP A 146 0.52 23.09 -11.67
N THR A 147 0.51 24.23 -10.98
CA THR A 147 0.74 24.31 -9.54
C THR A 147 -0.60 23.95 -8.94
N ALA A 148 -0.70 22.74 -8.41
CA ALA A 148 -1.93 22.24 -7.81
C ALA A 148 -2.52 23.29 -6.87
N LYS A 149 -3.66 23.89 -7.27
CA LYS A 149 -4.29 24.99 -6.54
C LYS A 149 -4.93 24.53 -5.24
N SER A 150 -5.12 23.22 -5.07
CA SER A 150 -5.85 22.64 -3.94
C SER A 150 -5.15 21.36 -3.50
N ILE A 151 -4.51 21.40 -2.33
CA ILE A 151 -3.65 20.35 -1.81
C ILE A 151 -4.27 19.81 -0.50
N PRO A 152 -4.86 18.61 -0.51
CA PRO A 152 -5.23 17.91 0.71
C PRO A 152 -3.98 17.40 1.44
N VAL A 153 -3.92 17.63 2.75
CA VAL A 153 -2.87 17.14 3.64
C VAL A 153 -3.51 16.20 4.65
N LEU A 154 -3.20 14.90 4.52
CA LEU A 154 -3.64 13.84 5.41
C LEU A 154 -2.60 13.68 6.51
N ILE A 155 -3.04 13.80 7.75
CA ILE A 155 -2.19 13.75 8.94
C ILE A 155 -2.66 12.56 9.77
N ASP A 156 -1.79 11.57 9.91
CA ASP A 156 -2.03 10.44 10.79
C ASP A 156 -2.07 10.90 12.25
N CYS A 157 -3.12 10.48 12.97
CA CYS A 157 -3.40 10.79 14.37
C CYS A 157 -3.64 9.50 15.18
N SER A 158 -3.21 8.35 14.65
CA SER A 158 -3.32 7.04 15.31
C SER A 158 -2.44 6.90 16.55
N ALA A 159 -2.66 5.85 17.34
CA ALA A 159 -1.99 5.62 18.61
C ALA A 159 -0.45 5.71 18.50
N SER A 160 0.11 5.16 17.42
CA SER A 160 1.55 5.15 17.19
C SER A 160 2.12 6.57 17.06
N MET A 161 1.34 7.54 16.59
CA MET A 161 1.77 8.94 16.50
C MET A 161 2.03 9.62 17.86
N ALA A 162 1.62 9.02 18.98
CA ALA A 162 1.99 9.47 20.33
C ALA A 162 3.40 9.04 20.75
N ALA A 163 4.06 8.16 19.99
CA ALA A 163 5.37 7.65 20.37
C ALA A 163 6.42 8.77 20.41
N LEU A 164 7.29 8.71 21.41
CA LEU A 164 8.35 9.69 21.68
C LEU A 164 9.70 9.24 21.12
N ASP A 165 10.52 10.19 20.68
CA ASP A 165 11.88 9.90 20.20
C ASP A 165 12.82 9.53 21.36
N GLU A 166 12.72 10.26 22.47
CA GLU A 166 13.57 10.13 23.66
C GLU A 166 12.78 10.52 24.94
N PRO A 167 13.31 10.26 26.16
CA PRO A 167 12.63 10.64 27.40
C PRO A 167 12.31 12.13 27.47
N GLY A 168 11.02 12.47 27.46
CA GLY A 168 10.56 13.88 27.45
C GLY A 168 10.76 14.61 26.11
N GLY A 169 11.09 13.87 25.05
CA GLY A 169 11.22 14.38 23.69
C GLY A 169 9.90 14.72 23.03
N LYS A 170 9.95 14.96 21.72
CA LYS A 170 8.76 15.25 20.91
C LYS A 170 8.03 13.97 20.53
N SER A 171 6.71 14.05 20.38
CA SER A 171 5.93 12.96 19.78
C SER A 171 6.04 12.99 18.26
N ARG A 172 5.76 11.85 17.61
CA ARG A 172 5.65 11.80 16.14
C ARG A 172 4.58 12.74 15.59
N LEU A 173 3.46 12.93 16.31
CA LEU A 173 2.45 13.94 15.93
C LEU A 173 3.01 15.36 16.00
N ASP A 174 3.87 15.67 16.96
CA ASP A 174 4.51 17.00 17.04
C ASP A 174 5.46 17.22 15.86
N ALA A 175 6.25 16.22 15.50
CA ALA A 175 7.07 16.25 14.28
C ALA A 175 6.21 16.43 13.01
N ALA A 176 5.06 15.74 12.93
CA ALA A 176 4.10 15.92 11.85
C ALA A 176 3.56 17.36 11.80
N LYS A 177 3.20 17.93 12.95
CA LYS A 177 2.74 19.33 13.04
C LYS A 177 3.82 20.30 12.58
N GLU A 178 5.08 20.07 12.91
CA GLU A 178 6.20 20.90 12.44
C GLU A 178 6.40 20.83 10.93
N GLU A 179 6.24 19.66 10.31
CA GLU A 179 6.27 19.51 8.85
C GLU A 179 5.09 20.22 8.18
N VAL A 180 3.87 20.04 8.72
CA VAL A 180 2.67 20.71 8.18
C VAL A 180 2.75 22.23 8.38
N ALA A 181 3.27 22.71 9.51
CA ALA A 181 3.49 24.13 9.75
C ALA A 181 4.44 24.72 8.69
N ARG A 182 5.54 24.02 8.37
CA ARG A 182 6.44 24.41 7.28
C ARG A 182 5.74 24.44 5.91
N LEU A 183 4.81 23.52 5.64
CA LEU A 183 4.00 23.55 4.42
C LEU A 183 3.04 24.75 4.39
N ILE A 184 2.44 25.12 5.53
CA ILE A 184 1.56 26.28 5.65
C ILE A 184 2.34 27.59 5.47
N ASP A 185 3.53 27.68 6.06
CA ASP A 185 4.36 28.90 6.03
C ASP A 185 4.97 29.15 4.65
N ASN A 186 5.25 28.07 3.89
CA ASN A 186 5.79 28.13 2.52
C ASN A 186 4.70 28.03 1.44
N LEU A 187 3.45 28.36 1.75
CA LEU A 187 2.34 28.31 0.80
C LEU A 187 2.56 29.31 -0.35
N LEU A 188 2.55 28.84 -1.60
CA LEU A 188 2.71 29.71 -2.77
C LEU A 188 1.42 30.53 -3.03
N PRO A 189 1.52 31.67 -3.73
CA PRO A 189 0.36 32.38 -4.24
C PRO A 189 -0.53 31.43 -5.07
N ASP A 190 -1.86 31.53 -4.89
CA ASP A 190 -2.88 30.67 -5.51
C ASP A 190 -2.99 29.22 -5.02
N GLN A 191 -2.16 28.79 -4.05
CA GLN A 191 -2.31 27.49 -3.40
C GLN A 191 -3.27 27.55 -2.21
N ARG A 192 -4.08 26.51 -2.05
CA ARG A 192 -4.98 26.33 -0.91
C ARG A 192 -4.78 24.95 -0.29
N LEU A 193 -4.70 24.89 1.03
CA LEU A 193 -4.56 23.64 1.77
C LEU A 193 -5.89 23.21 2.40
N CYS A 194 -6.08 21.90 2.49
CA CYS A 194 -7.16 21.28 3.26
C CYS A 194 -6.53 20.28 4.23
N LEU A 195 -6.64 20.52 5.54
CA LEU A 195 -6.11 19.62 6.55
C LEU A 195 -7.13 18.52 6.87
N ILE A 196 -6.68 17.26 6.86
CA ILE A 196 -7.50 16.07 7.12
C ILE A 196 -6.80 15.25 8.21
N ALA A 197 -7.46 15.06 9.35
CA ALA A 197 -7.00 14.17 10.40
C ALA A 197 -7.45 12.74 10.11
N VAL A 198 -6.57 11.76 10.28
CA VAL A 198 -6.84 10.34 10.05
C VAL A 198 -6.54 9.56 11.33
N ASP A 199 -7.57 8.95 11.90
CA ASP A 199 -7.46 8.04 13.06
C ASP A 199 -8.33 6.80 12.83
N SER A 200 -9.35 6.55 13.65
CA SER A 200 -10.37 5.52 13.37
C SER A 200 -11.32 5.89 12.23
N SER A 201 -11.26 7.14 11.76
CA SER A 201 -11.98 7.70 10.62
C SER A 201 -11.22 8.91 10.08
N ALA A 202 -11.59 9.37 8.87
CA ALA A 202 -11.09 10.63 8.33
C ALA A 202 -12.00 11.81 8.71
N ARG A 203 -11.41 12.89 9.24
CA ARG A 203 -12.11 14.14 9.57
C ARG A 203 -11.45 15.31 8.85
N ARG A 204 -12.25 16.04 8.08
CA ARG A 204 -11.83 17.32 7.48
C ARG A 204 -11.77 18.38 8.58
N MET A 205 -10.57 18.92 8.83
CA MET A 205 -10.33 19.95 9.85
C MET A 205 -10.53 21.36 9.28
N THR A 206 -10.21 21.55 8.00
CA THR A 206 -10.41 22.82 7.28
C THR A 206 -10.97 22.59 5.89
N ASP A 207 -11.69 23.57 5.36
CA ASP A 207 -11.94 23.66 3.92
C ASP A 207 -10.66 24.11 3.19
N PHE A 208 -10.65 24.02 1.85
CA PHE A 208 -9.55 24.57 1.06
C PHE A 208 -9.41 26.08 1.31
N THR A 209 -8.31 26.47 1.95
CA THR A 209 -8.05 27.86 2.32
C THR A 209 -6.56 28.19 2.17
N ASP A 210 -6.27 29.45 1.89
CA ASP A 210 -4.94 30.06 1.91
C ASP A 210 -4.69 30.83 3.23
N ASN A 211 -5.70 30.90 4.10
CA ASN A 211 -5.60 31.61 5.37
C ASN A 211 -4.76 30.82 6.38
N GLN A 212 -3.49 31.18 6.48
CA GLN A 212 -2.53 30.55 7.39
C GLN A 212 -3.01 30.51 8.84
N ARG A 213 -3.73 31.54 9.32
CA ARG A 213 -4.22 31.56 10.70
C ARG A 213 -5.22 30.42 10.95
N VAL A 214 -6.15 30.20 10.02
CA VAL A 214 -7.14 29.11 10.12
C VAL A 214 -6.46 27.74 10.07
N LEU A 215 -5.45 27.59 9.21
CA LEU A 215 -4.67 26.35 9.10
C LEU A 215 -3.87 26.06 10.37
N HIS A 216 -3.18 27.05 10.93
CA HIS A 216 -2.45 26.94 12.20
C HIS A 216 -3.39 26.68 13.39
N ASP A 217 -4.57 27.33 13.42
CA ASP A 217 -5.61 27.08 14.43
C ASP A 217 -6.08 25.62 14.38
N ALA A 218 -6.36 25.08 13.19
CA ALA A 218 -6.77 23.69 13.01
C ALA A 218 -5.67 22.69 13.34
N LEU A 219 -4.41 23.02 12.99
CA LEU A 219 -3.25 22.19 13.29
C LEU A 219 -3.03 22.02 14.80
N ARG A 220 -3.25 23.09 15.58
CA ARG A 220 -3.20 23.05 17.05
C ARG A 220 -4.24 22.13 17.68
N GLN A 221 -5.39 21.95 17.02
CA GLN A 221 -6.48 21.12 17.52
C GLN A 221 -6.25 19.62 17.30
N LEU A 222 -5.27 19.22 16.49
CA LEU A 222 -4.95 17.82 16.29
C LEU A 222 -4.43 17.18 17.57
N ALA A 223 -4.99 16.04 17.93
CA ALA A 223 -4.60 15.23 19.07
C ALA A 223 -4.56 13.76 18.65
N VAL A 224 -3.62 13.01 19.24
CA VAL A 224 -3.53 11.57 19.04
C VAL A 224 -4.75 10.89 19.64
N ARG A 225 -5.29 9.90 18.93
CA ARG A 225 -6.32 9.00 19.46
C ARG A 225 -5.71 7.60 19.61
N PRO A 226 -5.94 6.91 20.74
CA PRO A 226 -5.39 5.58 21.01
C PRO A 226 -6.14 4.49 20.22
N VAL A 227 -6.12 4.60 18.89
CA VAL A 227 -6.79 3.71 17.94
C VAL A 227 -5.90 3.47 16.72
N PRO A 228 -6.07 2.35 16.00
CA PRO A 228 -5.38 2.11 14.73
C PRO A 228 -5.82 3.12 13.66
N SER A 229 -4.93 3.44 12.73
CA SER A 229 -5.19 4.34 11.61
C SER A 229 -6.01 3.67 10.51
N ARG A 230 -7.05 4.32 10.02
CA ARG A 230 -7.82 3.94 8.81
C ARG A 230 -7.47 4.86 7.66
N LEU A 231 -6.27 4.69 7.13
CA LEU A 231 -5.75 5.51 6.04
C LEU A 231 -6.64 5.50 4.79
N GLU A 232 -7.31 4.39 4.52
CA GLU A 232 -8.25 4.25 3.40
C GLU A 232 -9.38 5.30 3.45
N ASP A 233 -9.91 5.59 4.64
CA ASP A 233 -10.98 6.60 4.80
C ASP A 233 -10.44 8.00 4.44
N GLY A 234 -9.19 8.29 4.78
CA GLY A 234 -8.50 9.53 4.42
C GLY A 234 -8.32 9.67 2.92
N LEU A 235 -7.83 8.61 2.27
CA LEU A 235 -7.65 8.57 0.81
C LEU A 235 -8.99 8.68 0.07
N ARG A 236 -10.06 8.04 0.56
CA ARG A 236 -11.43 8.19 0.02
C ARG A 236 -11.94 9.61 0.18
N MET A 237 -11.69 10.26 1.31
CA MET A 237 -12.04 11.67 1.51
C MET A 237 -11.30 12.58 0.53
N ALA A 238 -10.00 12.36 0.34
CA ALA A 238 -9.22 13.11 -0.65
C ALA A 238 -9.74 12.89 -2.09
N GLN A 239 -10.15 11.66 -2.42
CA GLN A 239 -10.77 11.34 -3.71
C GLN A 239 -12.11 12.07 -3.90
N ALA A 240 -12.92 12.19 -2.85
CA ALA A 240 -14.15 12.96 -2.90
C ALA A 240 -13.87 14.46 -3.13
N LEU A 241 -12.86 15.02 -2.45
CA LEU A 241 -12.44 16.40 -2.65
C LEU A 241 -11.93 16.66 -4.08
N ALA A 242 -11.20 15.71 -4.66
CA ALA A 242 -10.70 15.78 -6.03
C ALA A 242 -11.81 15.82 -7.10
N ARG A 243 -13.06 15.46 -6.76
CA ARG A 243 -14.22 15.62 -7.67
C ARG A 243 -14.75 17.05 -7.70
N THR A 244 -14.46 17.84 -6.67
CA THR A 244 -14.99 19.20 -6.47
C THR A 244 -13.94 20.29 -6.63
N ALA A 245 -12.66 19.94 -6.54
CA ALA A 245 -11.53 20.85 -6.64
C ALA A 245 -10.43 20.23 -7.51
N ASP A 246 -9.57 21.08 -8.07
CA ASP A 246 -8.41 20.66 -8.86
C ASP A 246 -7.28 20.16 -7.94
N VAL A 247 -7.37 18.87 -7.59
CA VAL A 247 -6.44 18.16 -6.72
C VAL A 247 -5.55 17.27 -7.58
N GLN A 248 -4.31 17.71 -7.80
CA GLN A 248 -3.31 16.90 -8.51
C GLN A 248 -2.38 16.13 -7.56
N ASN A 249 -2.11 16.71 -6.38
CA ASN A 249 -1.20 16.17 -5.37
C ASN A 249 -1.90 16.11 -4.01
N VAL A 250 -1.70 15.01 -3.30
CA VAL A 250 -2.15 14.81 -1.92
C VAL A 250 -0.94 14.49 -1.07
N VAL A 251 -0.77 15.19 0.05
CA VAL A 251 0.33 14.93 0.98
C VAL A 251 -0.20 14.02 2.09
N LEU A 252 0.52 12.94 2.38
CA LEU A 252 0.24 12.05 3.51
C LEU A 252 1.44 12.05 4.44
N ILE A 253 1.21 12.39 5.71
CA ILE A 253 2.21 12.35 6.77
C ILE A 253 1.82 11.25 7.76
N SER A 254 2.67 10.23 7.88
CA SER A 254 2.48 9.09 8.79
C SER A 254 3.84 8.51 9.19
N ASP A 255 3.85 7.69 10.23
CA ASP A 255 5.03 7.00 10.74
C ASP A 255 5.38 5.71 9.99
N GLY A 256 4.54 5.32 9.02
CA GLY A 256 4.73 4.12 8.20
C GLY A 256 4.14 2.85 8.77
N ASN A 257 3.36 2.92 9.84
CA ASN A 257 2.52 1.81 10.28
C ASN A 257 1.26 1.69 9.40
N VAL A 258 1.46 1.51 8.10
CA VAL A 258 0.41 1.41 7.09
C VAL A 258 0.19 -0.06 6.67
N PRO A 259 -1.04 -0.46 6.31
CA PRO A 259 -1.32 -1.79 5.77
C PRO A 259 -0.39 -2.12 4.59
N ALA A 260 0.12 -3.36 4.55
CA ALA A 260 1.11 -3.79 3.56
C ALA A 260 0.63 -3.69 2.10
N ASN A 261 -0.68 -3.82 1.85
CA ASN A 261 -1.29 -3.68 0.54
C ASN A 261 -2.56 -2.82 0.65
N ILE A 262 -2.58 -1.70 -0.05
CA ILE A 262 -3.77 -0.88 -0.29
C ILE A 262 -3.98 -0.84 -1.81
N GLU A 263 -4.88 -1.67 -2.34
CA GLU A 263 -5.27 -1.62 -3.75
C GLU A 263 -6.27 -0.48 -3.97
N PHE A 264 -5.76 0.73 -4.21
CA PHE A 264 -6.60 1.91 -4.42
C PHE A 264 -6.17 2.68 -5.66
N ALA A 265 -7.10 2.86 -6.61
CA ALA A 265 -6.89 3.69 -7.79
C ALA A 265 -7.04 5.17 -7.41
N LEU A 266 -5.92 5.87 -7.24
CA LEU A 266 -5.89 7.29 -6.89
C LEU A 266 -5.97 8.15 -8.16
N PRO A 267 -6.90 9.13 -8.25
CA PRO A 267 -6.95 10.06 -9.38
C PRO A 267 -5.89 11.18 -9.28
N PHE A 268 -5.07 11.16 -8.22
CA PHE A 268 -4.05 12.16 -7.89
C PHE A 268 -2.73 11.46 -7.55
N ARG A 269 -1.63 12.22 -7.53
CA ARG A 269 -0.34 11.76 -7.03
C ARG A 269 -0.33 11.83 -5.50
N LEU A 270 0.04 10.73 -4.86
CA LEU A 270 0.23 10.66 -3.42
C LEU A 270 1.69 10.95 -3.08
N ASN A 271 1.94 12.06 -2.39
CA ASN A 271 3.22 12.38 -1.79
C ASN A 271 3.23 11.84 -0.35
N TYR A 272 3.87 10.70 -0.15
CA TYR A 272 3.98 10.08 1.16
C TYR A 272 5.24 10.55 1.89
N GLN A 273 5.05 11.27 2.98
CA GLN A 273 6.10 11.75 3.89
C GLN A 273 6.13 10.86 5.12
N ARG A 274 7.08 9.92 5.12
CA ARG A 274 7.33 9.07 6.28
C ARG A 274 8.13 9.83 7.33
N LEU A 275 7.60 9.88 8.55
CA LEU A 275 8.31 10.46 9.69
C LEU A 275 9.48 9.56 10.14
N PRO A 276 10.52 10.13 10.76
CA PRO A 276 11.56 9.34 11.41
C PRO A 276 10.96 8.31 12.38
N PRO A 277 11.61 7.15 12.54
CA PRO A 277 11.16 6.15 13.50
C PRO A 277 11.26 6.70 14.93
N ALA A 278 10.29 6.35 15.76
CA ALA A 278 10.31 6.68 17.19
C ALA A 278 11.39 5.86 17.94
N GLY A 279 11.59 6.20 19.21
CA GLY A 279 12.48 5.46 20.09
C GLY A 279 12.01 4.01 20.36
N PRO A 280 12.83 3.20 21.05
CA PRO A 280 12.49 1.82 21.38
C PRO A 280 11.18 1.75 22.19
N ASN A 281 10.41 0.70 21.97
CA ASN A 281 9.09 0.51 22.57
C ASN A 281 8.96 -0.92 23.09
N VAL A 282 8.21 -1.11 24.17
CA VAL A 282 7.75 -2.45 24.57
C VAL A 282 6.27 -2.38 24.87
N GLY A 283 5.47 -3.07 24.07
CA GLY A 283 4.02 -2.99 24.15
C GLY A 283 3.34 -4.34 24.32
N ILE A 284 2.13 -4.32 24.88
CA ILE A 284 1.20 -5.45 24.83
C ILE A 284 0.59 -5.51 23.43
N THR A 285 0.89 -6.58 22.69
CA THR A 285 0.40 -6.77 21.31
C THR A 285 -0.80 -7.71 21.21
N ASP A 286 -0.99 -8.57 22.21
CA ASP A 286 -2.15 -9.45 22.32
C ASP A 286 -2.43 -9.73 23.80
N PHE A 287 -3.70 -9.75 24.18
CA PHE A 287 -4.14 -10.12 25.52
C PHE A 287 -5.48 -10.85 25.41
N ASN A 288 -5.48 -12.13 25.73
CA ASN A 288 -6.64 -12.99 25.57
C ASN A 288 -6.83 -13.93 26.75
N ALA A 289 -8.05 -14.45 26.88
CA ALA A 289 -8.40 -15.44 27.88
C ALA A 289 -9.18 -16.59 27.24
N ARG A 290 -8.86 -17.80 27.67
CA ARG A 290 -9.49 -19.04 27.26
C ARG A 290 -10.08 -19.72 28.48
N ARG A 291 -11.34 -20.10 28.39
CA ARG A 291 -12.03 -20.80 29.47
C ARG A 291 -11.45 -22.20 29.70
N THR A 292 -11.31 -22.58 30.96
CA THR A 292 -10.99 -23.93 31.44
C THR A 292 -12.16 -24.51 32.24
N LYS A 293 -12.00 -25.71 32.80
CA LYS A 293 -13.07 -26.35 33.60
C LYS A 293 -13.41 -25.57 34.88
N THR A 294 -12.41 -25.00 35.53
CA THR A 294 -12.52 -24.34 36.85
C THR A 294 -12.25 -22.84 36.79
N GLY A 295 -11.91 -22.28 35.61
CA GLY A 295 -11.61 -20.86 35.48
C GLY A 295 -11.16 -20.44 34.09
N TRP A 296 -10.06 -19.70 34.01
CA TRP A 296 -9.55 -19.10 32.78
C TRP A 296 -8.02 -19.19 32.69
N ASP A 297 -7.54 -19.62 31.51
CA ASP A 297 -6.14 -19.50 31.08
C ASP A 297 -6.00 -18.20 30.28
N MET A 298 -5.12 -17.32 30.71
CA MET A 298 -4.90 -16.03 30.07
C MET A 298 -3.53 -16.01 29.42
N PHE A 299 -3.45 -15.41 28.23
CA PHE A 299 -2.19 -15.25 27.51
C PHE A 299 -2.02 -13.80 27.12
N ALA A 300 -0.81 -13.30 27.36
CA ALA A 300 -0.38 -11.99 26.91
C ALA A 300 0.87 -12.13 26.04
N ARG A 301 0.88 -11.38 24.94
CA ARG A 301 2.02 -11.24 24.05
C ARG A 301 2.62 -9.86 24.27
N ILE A 302 3.87 -9.83 24.71
CA ILE A 302 4.66 -8.62 24.91
C ILE A 302 5.74 -8.61 23.85
N GLU A 303 5.87 -7.51 23.12
CA GLU A 303 6.83 -7.39 22.02
C GLU A 303 7.63 -6.11 22.17
N GLY A 304 8.95 -6.23 22.04
CA GLY A 304 9.85 -5.09 22.00
C GLY A 304 10.14 -4.71 20.56
N SER A 305 10.04 -3.43 20.21
CA SER A 305 10.61 -2.89 18.98
C SER A 305 11.89 -2.13 19.31
N GLY A 306 12.99 -2.47 18.63
CA GLY A 306 14.23 -1.73 18.76
C GLY A 306 14.10 -0.32 18.18
N ALA A 307 15.00 0.58 18.56
CA ALA A 307 15.16 1.82 17.83
C ALA A 307 15.46 1.44 16.37
N ALA A 308 14.63 1.88 15.42
CA ALA A 308 14.91 1.55 14.02
C ALA A 308 16.22 2.25 13.66
N SER A 309 17.28 1.46 13.54
CA SER A 309 18.56 1.94 13.05
C SER A 309 18.29 2.59 11.71
N GLN A 310 18.69 3.85 11.55
CA GLN A 310 18.76 4.55 10.27
C GLN A 310 19.79 3.85 9.38
N ASN A 311 19.48 2.64 8.92
CA ASN A 311 20.15 2.05 7.79
C ASN A 311 19.16 2.15 6.64
N ASP A 312 19.40 3.14 5.78
CA ASP A 312 18.89 3.24 4.41
C ASP A 312 19.41 2.06 3.55
N ALA A 313 19.19 0.83 4.03
CA ALA A 313 19.47 -0.38 3.28
C ALA A 313 18.28 -0.68 2.38
N LYS A 314 18.51 -0.50 1.09
CA LYS A 314 17.69 -0.95 -0.04
C LYS A 314 16.97 -2.29 0.29
N PRO A 315 15.65 -2.41 0.05
CA PRO A 315 14.86 -3.59 0.41
C PRO A 315 15.13 -4.85 -0.47
N GLU A 316 16.25 -4.88 -1.21
CA GLU A 316 16.57 -5.96 -2.15
C GLU A 316 17.44 -7.06 -1.50
N ASP A 317 18.12 -6.75 -0.40
CA ASP A 317 19.04 -7.69 0.28
C ASP A 317 18.49 -8.27 1.60
N ALA A 318 17.29 -7.85 2.03
CA ALA A 318 16.68 -8.27 3.29
C ALA A 318 16.21 -9.75 3.31
N ALA A 319 16.23 -10.44 2.17
CA ALA A 319 15.86 -11.85 2.08
C ALA A 319 17.03 -12.82 2.35
N ALA A 320 18.27 -12.34 2.52
CA ALA A 320 19.46 -13.19 2.64
C ALA A 320 20.26 -13.03 3.94
N THR A 321 19.79 -12.23 4.91
CA THR A 321 20.46 -12.06 6.21
C THR A 321 19.52 -12.33 7.39
N ALA A 322 18.85 -13.49 7.36
CA ALA A 322 18.21 -14.04 8.57
C ALA A 322 19.21 -14.69 9.54
N ASP A 323 20.46 -14.91 9.11
CA ASP A 323 21.50 -15.61 9.87
C ASP A 323 22.69 -14.70 10.21
N ALA A 324 22.46 -13.63 10.99
CA ALA A 324 23.47 -13.00 11.85
C ALA A 324 22.85 -11.89 12.70
N ALA A 325 21.84 -12.22 13.50
CA ALA A 325 21.47 -11.38 14.63
C ALA A 325 22.52 -11.56 15.73
N THR A 326 23.65 -10.84 15.62
CA THR A 326 24.44 -10.51 16.82
C THR A 326 23.66 -9.45 17.59
N THR A 327 22.53 -9.88 18.17
CA THR A 327 21.76 -9.06 19.12
C THR A 327 22.59 -9.02 20.39
N SER A 328 23.37 -7.96 20.56
CA SER A 328 24.16 -7.72 21.76
C SER A 328 23.26 -7.85 23.01
N GLU A 329 23.77 -8.43 24.09
CA GLU A 329 23.08 -8.54 25.39
C GLU A 329 22.51 -7.19 25.90
N THR A 330 23.00 -6.07 25.36
CA THR A 330 22.52 -4.72 25.60
C THR A 330 21.10 -4.45 25.11
N ASP A 331 20.48 -5.26 24.26
CA ASP A 331 19.11 -5.01 23.73
C ASP A 331 18.00 -5.79 24.47
N ARG A 332 18.36 -6.44 25.60
CA ARG A 332 17.41 -7.12 26.51
C ARG A 332 16.97 -6.19 27.64
N GLY A 333 15.71 -5.78 27.63
CA GLY A 333 15.06 -5.07 28.75
C GLY A 333 14.32 -6.04 29.67
N LEU A 334 14.22 -5.71 30.96
CA LEU A 334 13.32 -6.38 31.89
C LEU A 334 12.00 -5.63 31.97
N VAL A 335 10.89 -6.33 31.78
CA VAL A 335 9.56 -5.75 31.88
C VAL A 335 8.84 -6.40 33.05
N GLU A 336 8.42 -5.58 34.02
CA GLU A 336 7.55 -6.02 35.09
C GLU A 336 6.12 -6.09 34.54
N VAL A 337 5.51 -7.27 34.67
CA VAL A 337 4.14 -7.55 34.23
C VAL A 337 3.29 -7.72 35.48
N GLU A 338 2.27 -6.89 35.62
CA GLU A 338 1.33 -6.90 36.74
C GLU A 338 -0.07 -7.20 36.22
N LEU A 339 -0.67 -8.29 36.73
CA LEU A 339 -2.06 -8.63 36.49
C LEU A 339 -2.90 -8.22 37.69
N LEU A 340 -3.95 -7.44 37.44
CA LEU A 340 -4.95 -7.02 38.43
C LEU A 340 -6.29 -7.68 38.12
N GLN A 341 -7.01 -8.07 39.17
CA GLN A 341 -8.39 -8.56 39.12
C GLN A 341 -9.27 -7.63 39.96
N ASN A 342 -10.29 -7.05 39.34
CA ASN A 342 -11.20 -6.09 39.99
C ASN A 342 -10.47 -4.93 40.71
N GLY A 343 -9.31 -4.52 40.19
CA GLY A 343 -8.48 -3.45 40.75
C GLY A 343 -7.44 -3.89 41.80
N GLU A 344 -7.43 -5.15 42.22
CA GLU A 344 -6.45 -5.70 43.16
C GLU A 344 -5.36 -6.49 42.42
N THR A 345 -4.09 -6.31 42.81
CA THR A 345 -2.97 -7.04 42.20
C THR A 345 -3.08 -8.53 42.50
N LEU A 346 -3.30 -9.33 41.46
CA LEU A 346 -3.39 -10.78 41.53
C LEU A 346 -2.01 -11.44 41.41
N LYS A 347 -1.22 -11.02 40.41
CA LYS A 347 0.11 -11.57 40.17
C LYS A 347 1.04 -10.53 39.56
N ARG A 348 2.33 -10.68 39.86
CA ARG A 348 3.41 -9.84 39.33
C ARG A 348 4.62 -10.71 39.01
N GLU A 349 5.20 -10.53 37.84
CA GLU A 349 6.41 -11.24 37.42
C GLU A 349 7.26 -10.36 36.50
N SER A 350 8.55 -10.69 36.35
CA SER A 350 9.47 -9.98 35.47
C SER A 350 9.85 -10.85 34.29
N VAL A 351 9.78 -10.29 33.09
CA VAL A 351 10.01 -11.00 31.83
C VAL A 351 11.08 -10.26 31.05
N ALA A 352 12.07 -10.99 30.54
CA ALA A 352 13.06 -10.41 29.63
C ALA A 352 12.45 -10.27 28.24
N VAL A 353 12.52 -9.07 27.67
CA VAL A 353 12.03 -8.75 26.32
C VAL A 353 13.23 -8.27 25.51
N THR A 354 13.42 -8.86 24.33
CA THR A 354 14.45 -8.44 23.37
C THR A 354 13.76 -7.78 22.19
N ALA A 355 14.35 -6.71 21.65
CA ALA A 355 13.85 -6.10 20.43
C ALA A 355 13.68 -7.14 19.29
N GLY A 356 12.56 -7.06 18.58
CA GLY A 356 12.20 -7.98 17.49
C GLY A 356 11.84 -9.40 17.95
N GLN A 357 11.79 -9.67 19.25
CA GLN A 357 11.38 -10.95 19.82
C GLN A 357 10.06 -10.82 20.57
N VAL A 358 9.33 -11.92 20.58
CA VAL A 358 8.03 -12.03 21.23
C VAL A 358 8.19 -12.76 22.55
N SER A 359 7.86 -12.10 23.65
CA SER A 359 7.77 -12.71 24.97
C SER A 359 6.31 -13.04 25.28
N ARG A 360 6.07 -14.26 25.77
CA ARG A 360 4.72 -14.73 26.12
C ARG A 360 4.61 -14.90 27.62
N VAL A 361 3.51 -14.42 28.17
CA VAL A 361 3.17 -14.54 29.59
C VAL A 361 1.82 -15.23 29.70
N SER A 362 1.70 -16.12 30.68
CA SER A 362 0.47 -16.84 30.94
C SER A 362 0.09 -16.83 32.40
N PHE A 363 -1.20 -16.65 32.66
CA PHE A 363 -1.79 -16.66 33.99
C PHE A 363 -2.95 -17.65 34.01
N GLN A 364 -3.15 -18.29 35.16
CA GLN A 364 -4.33 -19.12 35.39
C GLN A 364 -5.09 -18.53 36.57
N ILE A 365 -6.39 -18.34 36.40
CA ILE A 365 -7.26 -17.86 37.47
C ILE A 365 -8.43 -18.83 37.62
N GLU A 366 -8.82 -19.09 38.85
CA GLU A 366 -10.05 -19.81 39.19
C GLU A 366 -11.03 -18.80 39.76
N THR A 367 -12.11 -18.54 39.04
CA THR A 367 -13.17 -17.61 39.43
C THR A 367 -14.51 -18.18 39.01
N ASP A 368 -15.48 -18.17 39.91
CA ASP A 368 -16.87 -18.55 39.69
C ASP A 368 -17.77 -17.34 39.36
N ALA A 369 -17.27 -16.13 39.60
CA ALA A 369 -17.90 -14.87 39.25
C ALA A 369 -17.31 -14.25 37.98
N ALA A 370 -18.04 -13.27 37.43
CA ALA A 370 -17.49 -12.37 36.42
C ALA A 370 -16.34 -11.56 37.02
N ALA A 371 -15.32 -11.29 36.22
CA ALA A 371 -14.11 -10.59 36.66
C ALA A 371 -13.62 -9.62 35.59
N SER A 372 -13.29 -8.40 36.02
CA SER A 372 -12.58 -7.44 35.17
C SER A 372 -11.07 -7.61 35.42
N LEU A 373 -10.30 -7.76 34.35
CA LEU A 373 -8.87 -7.98 34.40
C LEU A 373 -8.14 -6.84 33.71
N GLU A 374 -7.06 -6.41 34.34
CA GLU A 374 -6.16 -5.38 33.82
C GLU A 374 -4.73 -5.90 33.86
N LEU A 375 -4.08 -5.94 32.71
CA LEU A 375 -2.68 -6.26 32.57
C LEU A 375 -1.90 -4.96 32.39
N ARG A 376 -0.95 -4.68 33.27
CA ARG A 376 -0.03 -3.54 33.16
C ARG A 376 1.39 -4.04 32.95
N ILE A 377 2.11 -3.40 32.04
CA ILE A 377 3.55 -3.60 31.90
C ILE A 377 4.31 -2.34 32.33
N ARG A 378 5.48 -2.54 32.95
CA ARG A 378 6.43 -1.49 33.32
C ARG A 378 7.82 -1.89 32.84
N PRO A 379 8.26 -1.38 31.68
CA PRO A 379 9.62 -1.57 31.20
C PRO A 379 10.64 -0.92 32.15
N ASP A 380 11.80 -1.54 32.35
CA ASP A 380 12.92 -0.99 33.12
C ASP A 380 13.71 0.11 32.35
N ARG A 381 13.44 0.23 31.06
CA ARG A 381 14.09 1.13 30.11
C ARG A 381 13.09 2.13 29.54
N PHE A 382 13.61 3.05 28.73
CA PHE A 382 12.78 3.97 27.96
C PHE A 382 11.81 3.21 27.07
N ASP A 383 10.55 3.64 27.12
CA ASP A 383 9.43 3.11 26.38
C ASP A 383 8.77 4.28 25.64
N SER A 384 8.75 4.20 24.32
CA SER A 384 8.34 5.33 23.49
C SER A 384 6.83 5.54 23.47
N LEU A 385 5.99 4.53 23.74
CA LEU A 385 4.54 4.62 23.63
C LEU A 385 3.81 4.09 24.88
N ALA A 386 3.35 5.00 25.74
CA ALA A 386 2.66 4.58 26.96
C ALA A 386 1.27 3.92 26.76
N SER A 387 0.61 4.11 25.62
CA SER A 387 -0.77 3.66 25.41
C SER A 387 -0.93 2.15 25.21
N ASP A 388 0.15 1.43 24.92
CA ASP A 388 0.14 -0.03 24.74
C ASP A 388 0.64 -0.79 25.99
N ASN A 389 0.90 -0.06 27.09
CA ASN A 389 1.35 -0.63 28.36
C ASN A 389 0.22 -1.22 29.21
N THR A 390 -1.03 -1.08 28.78
CA THR A 390 -2.19 -1.57 29.54
C THR A 390 -3.20 -2.27 28.63
N GLY A 391 -3.57 -3.49 29.01
CA GLY A 391 -4.60 -4.29 28.35
C GLY A 391 -5.72 -4.65 29.32
N TYR A 392 -6.95 -4.74 28.82
CA TYR A 392 -8.13 -5.07 29.61
C TYR A 392 -8.83 -6.31 29.06
N LEU A 393 -9.37 -7.15 29.94
CA LEU A 393 -10.26 -8.27 29.61
C LEU A 393 -11.44 -8.33 30.57
N GLU A 394 -12.64 -8.49 30.02
CA GLU A 394 -13.84 -8.76 30.80
C GLU A 394 -14.17 -10.25 30.71
N LEU A 395 -14.10 -10.94 31.85
CA LEU A 395 -14.41 -12.36 31.93
C LEU A 395 -15.84 -12.55 32.43
N PRO A 396 -16.71 -13.21 31.66
CA PRO A 396 -18.03 -13.57 32.14
C PRO A 396 -17.93 -14.63 33.23
N ALA A 397 -18.95 -14.69 34.11
CA ALA A 397 -19.07 -15.78 35.07
C ALA A 397 -19.12 -17.13 34.31
N PRO A 398 -18.31 -18.12 34.70
CA PRO A 398 -18.38 -19.43 34.08
C PRO A 398 -19.74 -20.07 34.37
N ARG A 399 -20.48 -20.38 33.31
CA ARG A 399 -21.72 -21.17 33.39
C ARG A 399 -21.70 -22.31 32.38
N ASN A 400 -22.53 -23.32 32.58
CA ASN A 400 -22.72 -24.35 31.58
C ASN A 400 -23.29 -23.73 30.30
N LEU A 401 -22.92 -24.30 29.15
CA LEU A 401 -23.49 -23.95 27.86
C LEU A 401 -24.90 -24.51 27.79
N GLN A 402 -25.87 -23.65 27.50
CA GLN A 402 -27.24 -24.09 27.26
C GLN A 402 -27.33 -24.55 25.81
N VAL A 403 -27.57 -25.83 25.60
CA VAL A 403 -27.61 -26.45 24.27
C VAL A 403 -28.98 -27.05 24.05
N TYR A 404 -29.67 -26.64 22.99
CA TYR A 404 -30.87 -27.33 22.53
C TYR A 404 -30.48 -28.39 21.51
N CYS A 405 -30.98 -29.61 21.65
CA CYS A 405 -30.84 -30.65 20.65
C CYS A 405 -32.18 -31.38 20.50
N SER A 406 -32.75 -31.33 19.29
CA SER A 406 -34.00 -32.02 18.95
C SER A 406 -34.00 -33.46 19.45
N GLU A 407 -35.14 -33.91 19.97
CA GLU A 407 -35.30 -35.27 20.49
C GLU A 407 -35.15 -36.33 19.38
N GLU A 408 -35.42 -35.96 18.12
CA GLU A 408 -35.24 -36.85 16.95
C GLU A 408 -33.74 -37.11 16.66
N LEU A 409 -32.84 -36.22 17.08
CA LEU A 409 -31.39 -36.34 16.92
C LEU A 409 -30.73 -37.16 18.06
N ALA A 410 -31.24 -38.37 18.31
CA ALA A 410 -30.86 -39.20 19.46
C ALA A 410 -29.35 -39.43 19.60
N SER A 411 -28.62 -39.69 18.51
CA SER A 411 -27.17 -39.91 18.55
C SER A 411 -26.38 -38.66 18.96
N TYR A 412 -26.77 -37.49 18.46
CA TYR A 412 -26.15 -36.21 18.82
C TYR A 412 -26.46 -35.85 20.26
N ARG A 413 -27.72 -36.03 20.65
CA ARG A 413 -28.19 -35.81 22.01
C ARG A 413 -27.40 -36.64 23.03
N HIS A 414 -27.20 -37.93 22.75
CA HIS A 414 -26.41 -38.81 23.61
C HIS A 414 -24.94 -38.36 23.74
N ALA A 415 -24.32 -37.91 22.63
CA ALA A 415 -22.96 -37.39 22.66
C ALA A 415 -22.83 -36.08 23.45
N LEU A 416 -23.83 -35.19 23.36
CA LEU A 416 -23.87 -33.93 24.09
C LEU A 416 -24.12 -34.14 25.58
N GLU A 417 -24.96 -35.11 25.95
CA GLU A 417 -25.31 -35.41 27.35
C GLU A 417 -24.10 -35.81 28.20
N VAL A 418 -23.15 -36.54 27.62
CA VAL A 418 -21.92 -36.95 28.32
C VAL A 418 -20.84 -35.86 28.33
N THR A 419 -21.07 -34.74 27.64
CA THR A 419 -20.09 -33.64 27.54
C THR A 419 -20.19 -32.73 28.77
N PRO A 420 -19.11 -32.57 29.56
CA PRO A 420 -19.15 -31.76 30.76
C PRO A 420 -19.36 -30.28 30.44
N GLY A 421 -20.14 -29.60 31.28
CA GLY A 421 -20.39 -28.16 31.13
C GLY A 421 -21.47 -27.82 30.10
N ILE A 422 -22.32 -28.78 29.73
CA ILE A 422 -23.49 -28.59 28.88
C ILE A 422 -24.77 -28.84 29.70
N ASP A 423 -25.69 -27.88 29.64
CA ASP A 423 -27.08 -28.07 30.06
C ASP A 423 -27.89 -28.35 28.79
N LEU A 424 -28.28 -29.60 28.59
CA LEU A 424 -28.91 -30.08 27.35
C LEU A 424 -30.44 -30.00 27.43
N PHE A 425 -31.08 -29.35 26.47
CA PHE A 425 -32.53 -29.18 26.33
C PHE A 425 -33.05 -29.88 25.06
N PRO A 426 -34.34 -30.26 24.97
CA PRO A 426 -35.34 -30.20 26.04
C PRO A 426 -35.03 -31.15 27.19
N GLN A 427 -35.49 -30.85 28.40
CA GLN A 427 -35.37 -31.74 29.58
C GLN A 427 -36.76 -32.11 30.09
N SER A 428 -36.97 -33.37 30.42
CA SER A 428 -38.25 -33.83 30.97
C SER A 428 -38.62 -33.04 32.24
N GLY A 429 -39.73 -32.31 32.18
CA GLY A 429 -40.27 -31.55 33.32
C GLY A 429 -39.72 -30.14 33.49
N SER A 430 -38.84 -29.65 32.60
CA SER A 430 -38.36 -28.27 32.59
C SER A 430 -38.76 -27.58 31.27
N PRO A 431 -39.26 -26.33 31.31
CA PRO A 431 -39.52 -25.59 30.09
C PRO A 431 -38.21 -25.29 29.36
N ASP A 432 -38.27 -25.26 28.03
CA ASP A 432 -37.15 -24.82 27.22
C ASP A 432 -36.86 -23.32 27.44
N PRO A 433 -35.60 -22.92 27.57
CA PRO A 433 -35.23 -21.52 27.67
C PRO A 433 -35.57 -20.79 26.36
N GLU A 434 -35.98 -19.52 26.43
CA GLU A 434 -36.27 -18.71 25.23
C GLU A 434 -35.05 -18.55 24.31
N THR A 435 -33.85 -18.55 24.89
CA THR A 435 -32.58 -18.43 24.19
C THR A 435 -31.59 -19.49 24.65
N VAL A 436 -30.85 -20.07 23.71
CA VAL A 436 -29.76 -21.03 23.96
C VAL A 436 -28.46 -20.57 23.32
N ASP A 437 -27.33 -21.11 23.78
CA ASP A 437 -26.02 -20.80 23.19
C ASP A 437 -25.82 -21.52 21.85
N LEU A 438 -26.27 -22.78 21.77
CA LEU A 438 -26.14 -23.65 20.59
C LEU A 438 -27.43 -24.45 20.39
N MET A 439 -27.87 -24.58 19.14
CA MET A 439 -29.03 -25.39 18.77
C MET A 439 -28.66 -26.43 17.72
N PHE A 440 -29.03 -27.69 17.94
CA PHE A 440 -29.02 -28.75 16.93
C PHE A 440 -30.45 -28.98 16.46
N ALA A 441 -30.68 -28.71 15.17
CA ALA A 441 -31.98 -28.85 14.53
C ALA A 441 -31.89 -29.81 13.34
N ASP A 442 -32.93 -30.59 13.14
CA ASP A 442 -33.17 -31.52 12.02
C ASP A 442 -34.24 -31.00 11.04
N SER A 443 -34.78 -29.82 11.33
CA SER A 443 -35.89 -29.20 10.64
C SER A 443 -35.57 -27.75 10.27
N GLU A 444 -36.53 -27.06 9.66
CA GLU A 444 -36.36 -25.73 9.08
C GLU A 444 -35.77 -24.71 10.06
N LEU A 445 -35.09 -23.69 9.50
CA LEU A 445 -34.29 -22.67 10.17
C LEU A 445 -34.98 -21.88 11.32
N GLU A 446 -36.31 -21.98 11.47
CA GLU A 446 -37.08 -21.19 12.45
C GLU A 446 -37.70 -22.01 13.59
N SER A 447 -37.46 -23.33 13.64
CA SER A 447 -38.01 -24.17 14.71
C SER A 447 -37.09 -24.22 15.94
N GLY A 448 -37.65 -24.01 17.14
CA GLY A 448 -36.93 -24.10 18.42
C GLY A 448 -36.60 -22.75 19.10
N PRO A 449 -35.80 -22.77 20.19
CA PRO A 449 -35.38 -21.57 20.90
C PRO A 449 -34.40 -20.73 20.10
N LYS A 450 -34.35 -19.43 20.36
CA LYS A 450 -33.38 -18.54 19.67
C LYS A 450 -31.96 -18.93 20.05
N SER A 451 -31.11 -19.16 19.08
CA SER A 451 -29.72 -19.58 19.31
C SER A 451 -28.71 -18.55 18.79
N ARG A 452 -27.50 -18.53 19.37
CA ARG A 452 -26.37 -17.77 18.78
C ARG A 452 -25.74 -18.52 17.61
N VAL A 453 -25.75 -19.85 17.68
CA VAL A 453 -25.23 -20.76 16.66
C VAL A 453 -26.25 -21.88 16.49
N THR A 454 -26.61 -22.19 15.24
CA THR A 454 -27.44 -23.36 14.89
C THR A 454 -26.65 -24.31 14.01
N VAL A 455 -26.70 -25.59 14.35
CA VAL A 455 -26.20 -26.70 13.55
C VAL A 455 -27.41 -27.43 12.99
N HIS A 456 -27.58 -27.35 11.68
CA HIS A 456 -28.61 -28.12 10.99
C HIS A 456 -28.05 -29.48 10.56
N VAL A 457 -28.71 -30.55 10.99
CA VAL A 457 -28.32 -31.93 10.67
C VAL A 457 -29.28 -32.47 9.62
N GLY A 458 -28.76 -32.85 8.46
CA GLY A 458 -29.58 -33.44 7.39
C GLY A 458 -30.47 -32.46 6.64
N VAL A 459 -30.35 -31.15 6.88
CA VAL A 459 -31.14 -30.11 6.19
C VAL A 459 -30.26 -29.36 5.20
N VAL A 460 -30.74 -29.23 3.96
CA VAL A 460 -30.14 -28.36 2.95
C VAL A 460 -30.83 -27.00 2.99
N PRO A 461 -30.11 -25.91 3.31
CA PRO A 461 -30.65 -24.55 3.26
C PRO A 461 -31.31 -24.23 1.92
N THR A 462 -32.43 -23.52 1.93
CA THR A 462 -33.25 -23.23 0.74
C THR A 462 -32.49 -22.53 -0.38
N ASP A 463 -31.54 -21.68 -0.05
CA ASP A 463 -30.64 -20.99 -0.98
C ASP A 463 -29.60 -21.92 -1.63
N LEU A 464 -29.30 -23.05 -0.98
CA LEU A 464 -28.38 -24.07 -1.47
C LEU A 464 -29.07 -25.25 -2.16
N GLN A 465 -30.39 -25.41 -2.01
CA GLN A 465 -31.17 -26.46 -2.68
C GLN A 465 -30.98 -26.53 -4.20
N PRO A 466 -30.85 -25.41 -4.96
CA PRO A 466 -30.60 -25.48 -6.40
C PRO A 466 -29.21 -26.00 -6.77
N LEU A 467 -28.27 -26.00 -5.81
CA LEU A 467 -26.86 -26.32 -6.00
C LEU A 467 -26.48 -27.69 -5.45
N VAL A 468 -27.37 -28.33 -4.68
CA VAL A 468 -27.12 -29.60 -4.00
C VAL A 468 -28.13 -30.63 -4.48
N SER A 469 -27.64 -31.78 -4.94
CA SER A 469 -28.46 -32.96 -5.22
C SER A 469 -28.18 -34.01 -4.16
N ILE A 470 -29.25 -34.59 -3.59
CA ILE A 470 -29.15 -35.68 -2.62
C ILE A 470 -29.34 -36.99 -3.40
N GLU A 471 -28.30 -37.80 -3.45
CA GLU A 471 -28.32 -39.13 -4.05
C GLU A 471 -28.25 -40.19 -2.94
N THR A 472 -29.00 -41.28 -3.08
CA THR A 472 -29.05 -42.39 -2.10
C THR A 472 -28.09 -43.53 -2.43
N GLU A 473 -27.27 -43.39 -3.48
CA GLU A 473 -26.26 -44.37 -3.84
C GLU A 473 -25.01 -44.22 -2.97
N LEU A 474 -24.33 -45.33 -2.68
CA LEU A 474 -23.05 -45.32 -1.98
C LEU A 474 -22.00 -44.64 -2.87
N VAL A 475 -21.60 -43.43 -2.51
CA VAL A 475 -20.58 -42.66 -3.21
C VAL A 475 -19.22 -43.00 -2.62
N ALA A 476 -18.31 -43.54 -3.43
CA ALA A 476 -16.92 -43.68 -3.02
C ALA A 476 -16.23 -42.31 -3.11
N VAL A 477 -15.84 -41.73 -1.97
CA VAL A 477 -15.10 -40.47 -1.94
C VAL A 477 -13.68 -40.70 -2.45
N VAL A 478 -13.41 -40.28 -3.69
CA VAL A 478 -12.11 -40.47 -4.34
C VAL A 478 -11.08 -39.42 -3.90
N ASP A 479 -11.52 -38.17 -3.72
CA ASP A 479 -10.66 -37.05 -3.32
C ASP A 479 -11.49 -35.93 -2.67
N TRP A 480 -10.86 -35.12 -1.82
CA TRP A 480 -11.46 -33.92 -1.25
C TRP A 480 -10.42 -32.85 -0.99
N ASN A 481 -10.85 -31.59 -0.92
CA ASN A 481 -9.94 -30.48 -0.67
C ASN A 481 -9.46 -30.47 0.78
N ARG A 482 -8.29 -31.06 1.02
CA ARG A 482 -7.65 -31.17 2.34
C ARG A 482 -7.15 -29.84 2.90
N THR A 483 -7.04 -28.80 2.07
CA THR A 483 -6.65 -27.45 2.54
C THR A 483 -7.85 -26.61 2.96
N ALA A 484 -9.08 -27.08 2.72
CA ALA A 484 -10.29 -26.40 3.16
C ALA A 484 -10.33 -26.30 4.70
N ALA A 485 -10.70 -25.13 5.21
CA ALA A 485 -10.70 -24.85 6.64
C ALA A 485 -11.62 -25.80 7.47
N LEU A 486 -12.67 -26.33 6.82
CA LEU A 486 -13.64 -27.25 7.41
C LEU A 486 -13.25 -28.73 7.26
N LEU A 487 -12.72 -29.14 6.10
CA LEU A 487 -12.47 -30.55 5.78
C LEU A 487 -11.07 -31.04 6.18
N ARG A 488 -10.16 -30.15 6.56
CA ARG A 488 -8.78 -30.50 6.97
C ARG A 488 -8.68 -31.43 8.18
N HIS A 489 -9.76 -31.56 8.96
CA HIS A 489 -9.82 -32.44 10.14
C HIS A 489 -10.76 -33.64 9.95
N VAL A 490 -11.33 -33.82 8.77
CA VAL A 490 -12.29 -34.89 8.46
C VAL A 490 -11.66 -35.91 7.52
N GLN A 491 -11.73 -37.20 7.85
CA GLN A 491 -11.37 -38.29 6.96
C GLN A 491 -12.65 -38.86 6.35
N LEU A 492 -12.84 -38.64 5.04
CA LEU A 492 -14.05 -39.06 4.31
C LEU A 492 -13.91 -40.46 3.68
N LEU A 493 -12.96 -41.27 4.17
CA LEU A 493 -12.65 -42.58 3.57
C LEU A 493 -13.75 -43.64 3.77
N ASP A 494 -14.65 -43.43 4.73
CA ASP A 494 -15.67 -44.41 5.15
C ASP A 494 -17.09 -43.81 5.29
N VAL A 495 -17.36 -42.65 4.65
CA VAL A 495 -18.68 -41.98 4.69
C VAL A 495 -19.56 -42.47 3.54
#